data_AF-A0AA37HXX1-F1
#
_entry.id   AF-A0AA37HXX1-F1
#
_cell.length_a   1.000
_cell.length_b   1.000
_cell.length_c   1.000
_cell.angle_alpha   90.00
_cell.angle_beta   90.00
_cell.angle_gamma   90.00
#
_symmetry.space_group_name_H-M   'P 1'
#
loop_
_entity.id
_entity.type
_entity.pdbx_description
1 polymer ?
#
loop_
_entity_poly.entity_id
_entity_poly.type
_entity_poly.pdbx_seq_one_letter_code
_entity_poly.pdbx_strand_id
1 'polypeptide(L)'
;MRFFIVEIFGVPNHFYYICIILNYCDKYMANHPQWSDEYWLLLMQLYMKKPIGIKPLYSRAMVDLALMLHIEPKFLYDQMFFLQKSEQPSLKLLWDKYSKHPKKLEQKAKLIQEQFGFQHADTFFQDVDIHETWEKDFRPLEADKELSPIKLIMILNLYFQLTPVTMVPETPEIEDLAKLIHLNPEKITNIMDIYQICDPYLTRDSFMAITPLLKPCEEIWKRFGNEDPQNLYTLASQLKEYFL
;
A
#
# COMPACT_ATOMS: atom_id res chain seq x y z
N MET A 1 27.20 -43.28 14.39
CA MET A 1 25.92 -42.96 15.06
C MET A 1 24.99 -42.45 13.97
N ARG A 2 23.91 -43.19 13.69
CA ARG A 2 22.92 -42.89 12.63
C ARG A 2 22.13 -41.63 13.00
N PHE A 3 21.98 -40.69 12.07
CA PHE A 3 20.85 -39.76 12.08
C PHE A 3 19.94 -40.12 10.91
N PHE A 4 18.67 -40.33 11.25
CA PHE A 4 17.58 -40.73 10.37
C PHE A 4 17.21 -39.58 9.42
N ILE A 5 17.07 -39.91 8.15
CA ILE A 5 16.35 -39.11 7.17
C ILE A 5 14.86 -39.42 7.38
N VAL A 6 14.07 -38.40 7.69
CA VAL A 6 12.61 -38.46 7.57
C VAL A 6 12.27 -37.76 6.26
N GLU A 7 11.96 -38.56 5.24
CA GLU A 7 11.38 -38.10 3.98
C GLU A 7 9.98 -37.56 4.26
N ILE A 8 9.77 -36.27 4.06
CA ILE A 8 8.43 -35.72 3.82
C ILE A 8 8.27 -35.64 2.31
N PHE A 9 7.54 -36.61 1.76
CA PHE A 9 7.07 -36.63 0.39
C PHE A 9 6.09 -35.47 0.14
N GLY A 10 6.26 -34.78 -0.99
CA GLY A 10 5.13 -34.10 -1.65
C GLY A 10 5.19 -32.58 -1.82
N VAL A 11 6.29 -32.02 -2.33
CA VAL A 11 6.27 -30.71 -3.04
C VAL A 11 7.20 -30.82 -4.26
N PRO A 12 6.76 -30.44 -5.48
CA PRO A 12 7.60 -30.59 -6.68
C PRO A 12 8.84 -29.68 -6.63
N ASN A 13 9.99 -30.35 -6.63
CA ASN A 13 11.36 -29.83 -6.69
C ASN A 13 11.64 -29.00 -7.96
N HIS A 14 11.21 -27.74 -8.02
CA HIS A 14 11.70 -26.77 -9.03
C HIS A 14 12.33 -25.50 -8.46
N PHE A 15 12.33 -25.31 -7.14
CA PHE A 15 12.91 -24.10 -6.51
C PHE A 15 14.39 -24.20 -6.15
N TYR A 16 15.02 -25.38 -6.24
CA TYR A 16 16.40 -25.56 -5.76
C TYR A 16 17.49 -25.54 -6.85
N TYR A 17 17.15 -25.47 -8.14
CA TYR A 17 18.15 -25.59 -9.22
C TYR A 17 18.50 -24.30 -9.98
N ILE A 18 17.83 -23.16 -9.71
CA ILE A 18 18.21 -21.86 -10.29
C ILE A 18 19.11 -21.04 -9.33
N CYS A 19 19.39 -21.56 -8.12
CA CYS A 19 20.25 -20.90 -7.13
C CYS A 19 21.77 -21.11 -7.30
N ILE A 20 22.25 -21.71 -8.40
CA ILE A 20 23.68 -22.07 -8.55
C ILE A 20 24.48 -21.09 -9.42
N ILE A 21 23.85 -20.14 -10.14
CA ILE A 21 24.59 -19.19 -11.01
C ILE A 21 24.66 -17.75 -10.43
N LEU A 22 24.07 -17.47 -9.26
CA LEU A 22 24.10 -16.13 -8.63
C LEU A 22 24.90 -16.05 -7.30
N ASN A 23 25.75 -17.03 -6.99
CA ASN A 23 26.56 -17.07 -5.75
C ASN A 23 27.77 -16.10 -5.72
N TYR A 24 27.66 -14.89 -6.27
CA TYR A 24 28.70 -13.85 -6.16
C TYR A 24 28.18 -12.44 -5.81
N CYS A 25 26.97 -12.33 -5.24
CA CYS A 25 26.47 -11.09 -4.65
C CYS A 25 26.06 -11.31 -3.18
N ASP A 26 26.89 -12.02 -2.43
CA ASP A 26 26.58 -12.29 -1.03
C ASP A 26 27.06 -11.18 -0.08
N LYS A 27 26.08 -10.69 0.69
CA LYS A 27 26.10 -9.94 1.95
C LYS A 27 25.84 -8.44 1.87
N TYR A 28 24.66 -8.07 2.39
CA TYR A 28 24.11 -6.74 2.69
C TYR A 28 23.33 -6.03 1.58
N MET A 29 22.32 -6.69 1.02
CA MET A 29 21.23 -5.98 0.35
C MET A 29 19.91 -6.35 1.03
N ALA A 30 19.22 -5.33 1.57
CA ALA A 30 17.85 -5.39 2.12
C ALA A 30 17.60 -6.48 3.18
N ASN A 31 17.70 -6.14 4.47
CA ASN A 31 17.37 -7.03 5.61
C ASN A 31 15.86 -7.37 5.74
N HIS A 32 15.09 -7.33 4.65
CA HIS A 32 13.68 -7.72 4.68
C HIS A 32 13.55 -9.20 4.34
N PRO A 33 12.89 -10.03 5.17
CA PRO A 33 12.80 -11.48 4.96
C PRO A 33 12.24 -11.90 3.59
N GLN A 34 11.42 -11.05 2.97
CA GLN A 34 10.78 -11.32 1.68
C GLN A 34 11.50 -10.67 0.48
N TRP A 35 12.58 -9.92 0.69
CA TRP A 35 13.26 -9.23 -0.41
C TRP A 35 14.07 -10.20 -1.28
N SER A 36 13.97 -10.01 -2.60
CA SER A 36 14.76 -10.71 -3.62
C SER A 36 15.51 -9.71 -4.50
N ASP A 37 16.72 -10.07 -4.94
CA ASP A 37 17.52 -9.23 -5.83
C ASP A 37 16.84 -8.93 -7.18
N GLU A 38 15.95 -9.81 -7.64
CA GLU A 38 15.19 -9.57 -8.86
C GLU A 38 14.24 -8.37 -8.75
N TYR A 39 13.80 -8.02 -7.54
CA TYR A 39 12.89 -6.89 -7.28
C TYR A 39 13.55 -5.53 -7.54
N TRP A 40 14.89 -5.46 -7.60
CA TRP A 40 15.59 -4.26 -8.05
C TRP A 40 15.16 -3.84 -9.46
N LEU A 41 14.82 -4.79 -10.34
CA LEU A 41 14.37 -4.48 -11.69
C LEU A 41 12.98 -3.86 -11.71
N LEU A 42 12.08 -4.34 -10.85
CA LEU A 42 10.74 -3.76 -10.67
C LEU A 42 10.83 -2.35 -10.09
N LEU A 43 11.68 -2.17 -9.08
CA LEU A 43 11.89 -0.88 -8.44
C LEU A 43 12.58 0.13 -9.38
N MET A 44 13.55 -0.32 -10.17
CA MET A 44 14.21 0.48 -11.20
C MET A 44 13.23 0.88 -12.31
N GLN A 45 12.35 -0.03 -12.74
CA GLN A 45 11.30 0.28 -13.69
C GLN A 45 10.39 1.40 -13.16
N LEU A 46 9.99 1.29 -11.89
CA LEU A 46 9.19 2.31 -11.23
C LEU A 46 9.94 3.66 -11.14
N TYR A 47 11.22 3.64 -10.75
CA TYR A 47 12.08 4.83 -10.70
C TYR A 47 12.19 5.55 -12.06
N MET A 48 12.31 4.78 -13.14
CA MET A 48 12.47 5.30 -14.49
C MET A 48 11.16 5.76 -15.15
N LYS A 49 9.99 5.41 -14.60
CA LYS A 49 8.70 5.92 -15.07
C LYS A 49 8.71 7.45 -14.93
N LYS A 50 8.22 8.21 -15.91
CA LYS A 50 8.22 9.68 -15.81
C LYS A 50 7.27 10.17 -14.70
N PRO A 51 7.59 11.25 -13.96
CA PRO A 51 8.90 11.92 -13.92
C PRO A 51 9.97 11.02 -13.28
N ILE A 52 11.15 10.94 -13.88
CA ILE A 52 12.22 10.03 -13.42
C ILE A 52 12.65 10.44 -12.01
N GLY A 53 12.75 9.46 -11.11
CA GLY A 53 13.17 9.69 -9.73
C GLY A 53 12.41 8.86 -8.73
N ILE A 54 12.62 9.20 -7.45
CA ILE A 54 11.92 8.61 -6.32
C ILE A 54 10.44 8.96 -6.42
N LYS A 55 9.59 7.95 -6.26
CA LYS A 55 8.14 8.13 -6.27
C LYS A 55 7.63 8.48 -4.88
N PRO A 56 6.54 9.27 -4.78
CA PRO A 56 5.90 9.49 -3.49
C PRO A 56 5.55 8.16 -2.81
N LEU A 57 5.67 8.15 -1.48
CA LEU A 57 5.53 6.95 -0.63
C LEU A 57 4.25 6.16 -0.93
N TYR A 58 3.11 6.84 -1.04
CA TYR A 58 1.83 6.22 -1.36
C TYR A 58 1.34 6.53 -2.77
N SER A 59 2.24 6.88 -3.70
CA SER A 59 1.84 6.95 -5.11
C SER A 59 1.23 5.63 -5.56
N ARG A 60 0.20 5.67 -6.43
CA ARG A 60 -0.51 4.46 -6.85
C ARG A 60 0.42 3.35 -7.33
N ALA A 61 1.40 3.69 -8.16
CA ALA A 61 2.36 2.72 -8.67
C ALA A 61 3.31 2.14 -7.60
N MET A 62 3.62 2.89 -6.53
CA MET A 62 4.36 2.36 -5.38
C MET A 62 3.49 1.40 -4.57
N VAL A 63 2.25 1.77 -4.29
CA VAL A 63 1.30 0.93 -3.56
C VAL A 63 0.98 -0.34 -4.33
N ASP A 64 0.75 -0.26 -5.64
CA ASP A 64 0.51 -1.44 -6.48
C ASP A 64 1.71 -2.40 -6.46
N LEU A 65 2.94 -1.87 -6.49
CA LEU A 65 4.15 -2.68 -6.36
C LEU A 65 4.30 -3.27 -4.95
N ALA A 66 3.97 -2.51 -3.91
CA ALA A 66 3.99 -2.97 -2.53
C ALA A 66 2.99 -4.12 -2.32
N LEU A 67 1.77 -3.97 -2.85
CA LEU A 67 0.71 -4.97 -2.76
C LEU A 67 1.12 -6.22 -3.52
N MET A 68 1.76 -6.04 -4.68
CA MET A 68 2.30 -7.13 -5.50
C MET A 68 3.39 -7.92 -4.78
N LEU A 69 4.26 -7.26 -4.02
CA LEU A 69 5.42 -7.89 -3.38
C LEU A 69 5.17 -8.35 -1.93
N HIS A 70 4.05 -7.97 -1.32
CA HIS A 70 3.81 -8.07 0.14
C HIS A 70 4.89 -7.38 0.97
N ILE A 71 5.38 -6.24 0.47
CA ILE A 71 6.40 -5.44 1.12
C ILE A 71 5.85 -4.04 1.30
N GLU A 72 5.87 -3.54 2.53
CA GLU A 72 5.30 -2.22 2.86
C GLU A 72 5.87 -1.11 1.96
N PRO A 73 5.05 -0.14 1.51
CA PRO A 73 5.51 0.97 0.66
C PRO A 73 6.72 1.72 1.22
N LYS A 74 6.82 1.84 2.56
CA LYS A 74 7.94 2.51 3.23
C LYS A 74 9.27 1.83 2.94
N PHE A 75 9.29 0.50 2.94
CA PHE A 75 10.49 -0.25 2.63
C PHE A 75 10.92 -0.04 1.18
N LEU A 76 9.97 -0.14 0.23
CA LEU A 76 10.25 0.08 -1.19
C LEU A 76 10.75 1.51 -1.46
N TYR A 77 10.14 2.49 -0.81
CA TYR A 77 10.55 3.90 -0.86
C TYR A 77 12.01 4.07 -0.39
N ASP A 78 12.40 3.45 0.72
CA ASP A 78 13.79 3.47 1.21
C ASP A 78 14.75 2.78 0.23
N GLN A 79 14.32 1.67 -0.38
CA GLN A 79 15.11 1.01 -1.43
C GLN A 79 15.27 1.90 -2.67
N MET A 80 14.30 2.77 -3.02
CA MET A 80 14.48 3.72 -4.13
C MET A 80 15.57 4.76 -3.82
N PHE A 81 15.63 5.24 -2.58
CA PHE A 81 16.73 6.11 -2.15
C PHE A 81 18.08 5.40 -2.25
N PHE A 82 18.12 4.14 -1.83
CA PHE A 82 19.31 3.33 -1.97
C PHE A 82 19.69 3.16 -3.45
N LEU A 83 18.74 2.82 -4.32
CA LEU A 83 18.96 2.69 -5.77
C LEU A 83 19.55 3.95 -6.39
N GLN A 84 19.10 5.13 -5.95
CA GLN A 84 19.57 6.42 -6.45
C GLN A 84 20.99 6.76 -5.98
N LYS A 85 21.30 6.48 -4.71
CA LYS A 85 22.57 6.90 -4.08
C LYS A 85 23.66 5.83 -4.12
N SER A 86 23.30 4.58 -4.43
CA SER A 86 24.21 3.46 -4.25
C SER A 86 25.34 3.45 -5.26
N GLU A 87 26.55 3.29 -4.73
CA GLU A 87 27.75 3.08 -5.53
C GLU A 87 28.09 1.59 -5.71
N GLN A 88 27.22 0.69 -5.24
CA GLN A 88 27.48 -0.75 -5.27
C GLN A 88 27.67 -1.25 -6.71
N PRO A 89 28.68 -2.11 -6.95
CA PRO A 89 28.95 -2.65 -8.28
C PRO A 89 27.76 -3.36 -8.91
N SER A 90 27.01 -4.14 -8.14
CA SER A 90 25.82 -4.88 -8.62
C SER A 90 24.74 -3.93 -9.16
N LEU A 91 24.42 -2.87 -8.42
CA LEU A 91 23.45 -1.86 -8.85
C LEU A 91 23.98 -1.01 -10.02
N LYS A 92 25.28 -0.67 -10.06
CA LYS A 92 25.89 0.00 -11.21
C LYS A 92 25.77 -0.84 -12.49
N LEU A 93 26.03 -2.14 -12.41
CA LEU A 93 25.86 -3.06 -13.53
C LEU A 93 24.41 -3.13 -14.01
N LEU A 94 23.43 -3.13 -13.09
CA LEU A 94 22.02 -3.03 -13.45
C LEU A 94 21.69 -1.70 -14.14
N TRP A 95 22.17 -0.59 -13.59
CA TRP A 95 22.03 0.74 -14.17
C TRP A 95 22.59 0.80 -15.60
N ASP A 96 23.81 0.34 -15.83
CA ASP A 96 24.44 0.32 -17.15
C ASP A 96 23.67 -0.56 -18.14
N LYS A 97 23.14 -1.69 -17.67
CA LYS A 97 22.43 -2.66 -18.51
C LYS A 97 21.04 -2.19 -18.95
N TYR A 98 20.33 -1.42 -18.12
CA TYR A 98 18.91 -1.13 -18.34
C TYR A 98 18.55 0.36 -18.49
N SER A 99 19.36 1.29 -17.98
CA SER A 99 19.05 2.74 -17.99
C SER A 99 18.82 3.32 -19.38
N LYS A 100 19.58 2.85 -20.38
CA LYS A 100 19.46 3.26 -21.79
C LYS A 100 18.52 2.35 -22.59
N HIS A 101 17.94 1.34 -21.96
CA HIS A 101 17.16 0.29 -22.61
C HIS A 101 15.82 0.04 -21.90
N PRO A 102 14.92 1.04 -21.85
CA PRO A 102 13.65 0.95 -21.11
C PRO A 102 12.76 -0.20 -21.59
N LYS A 103 12.72 -0.48 -22.90
CA LYS A 103 11.96 -1.62 -23.46
C LYS A 103 12.47 -2.97 -22.94
N LYS A 104 13.79 -3.11 -22.78
CA LYS A 104 14.42 -4.33 -22.27
C LYS A 104 14.13 -4.51 -20.78
N LEU A 105 14.16 -3.42 -20.02
CA LEU A 105 13.77 -3.40 -18.61
C LEU A 105 12.31 -3.81 -18.45
N GLU A 106 11.41 -3.24 -19.25
CA GLU A 106 9.99 -3.57 -19.22
C GLU A 106 9.72 -5.05 -19.52
N GLN A 107 10.37 -5.61 -20.55
CA GLN A 107 10.25 -7.04 -20.88
C GLN A 107 10.70 -7.92 -19.71
N LYS A 108 11.84 -7.59 -19.09
CA LYS A 108 12.36 -8.38 -17.97
C LYS A 108 11.49 -8.24 -16.72
N ALA A 109 10.98 -7.05 -16.44
CA ALA A 109 10.03 -6.80 -15.36
C ALA A 109 8.73 -7.60 -15.55
N LYS A 110 8.19 -7.63 -16.78
CA LYS A 110 7.02 -8.47 -17.11
C LYS A 110 7.27 -9.95 -16.87
N LEU A 111 8.44 -10.47 -17.26
CA LEU A 111 8.78 -11.88 -17.00
C LEU A 111 8.81 -12.19 -15.50
N ILE A 112 9.39 -11.28 -14.69
CA ILE A 112 9.36 -11.42 -13.23
C ILE A 112 7.89 -11.40 -12.77
N GLN A 113 7.08 -10.45 -13.25
CA GLN A 113 5.65 -10.37 -12.97
C GLN A 113 4.83 -11.62 -13.42
N GLU A 114 5.31 -12.38 -14.38
CA GLU A 114 4.65 -13.63 -14.77
C GLU A 114 5.09 -14.79 -13.88
N GLN A 115 6.36 -14.83 -13.49
CA GLN A 115 6.97 -15.94 -12.76
C GLN A 115 6.43 -16.14 -11.35
N PHE A 116 6.04 -15.07 -10.65
CA PHE A 116 5.42 -15.22 -9.33
C PHE A 116 3.88 -15.15 -9.39
N GLY A 117 3.28 -15.36 -10.57
CA GLY A 117 1.82 -15.42 -10.71
C GLY A 117 1.11 -14.07 -10.51
N PHE A 118 1.78 -12.94 -10.77
CA PHE A 118 1.33 -11.60 -10.41
C PHE A 118 0.18 -11.03 -11.28
N GLN A 119 -0.57 -11.87 -12.02
CA GLN A 119 -1.62 -11.42 -12.96
C GLN A 119 -3.01 -11.27 -12.33
N HIS A 120 -3.20 -11.58 -11.04
CA HIS A 120 -4.52 -11.53 -10.41
C HIS A 120 -4.47 -11.00 -8.97
N ALA A 121 -4.40 -9.67 -8.84
CA ALA A 121 -4.54 -9.01 -7.53
C ALA A 121 -5.87 -9.36 -6.84
N ASP A 122 -6.94 -9.63 -7.61
CA ASP A 122 -8.27 -9.94 -7.07
C ASP A 122 -8.42 -11.38 -6.56
N THR A 123 -7.78 -12.37 -7.20
CA THR A 123 -7.79 -13.77 -6.69
C THR A 123 -6.80 -13.99 -5.57
N PHE A 124 -5.84 -13.07 -5.40
CA PHE A 124 -4.81 -13.12 -4.38
C PHE A 124 -5.38 -13.00 -2.94
N PHE A 125 -6.50 -12.30 -2.78
CA PHE A 125 -7.08 -12.02 -1.47
C PHE A 125 -7.94 -13.14 -0.87
N GLN A 126 -8.11 -14.26 -1.56
CA GLN A 126 -9.04 -15.32 -1.17
C GLN A 126 -8.56 -16.17 0.02
N ASP A 127 -7.25 -16.26 0.29
CA ASP A 127 -6.70 -17.23 1.27
C ASP A 127 -5.65 -16.68 2.25
N VAL A 128 -5.50 -15.35 2.41
CA VAL A 128 -4.52 -14.79 3.38
C VAL A 128 -5.22 -14.26 4.62
N ASP A 129 -5.42 -15.13 5.60
CA ASP A 129 -5.84 -14.81 6.96
C ASP A 129 -4.63 -14.83 7.92
N ILE A 130 -3.66 -13.93 7.72
CA ILE A 130 -2.54 -13.81 8.69
C ILE A 130 -2.04 -12.36 8.77
N HIS A 131 -2.23 -11.76 9.94
CA HIS A 131 -1.79 -10.45 10.45
C HIS A 131 -2.55 -9.20 9.95
N GLU A 132 -2.62 -8.18 10.82
CA GLU A 132 -3.21 -6.87 10.59
C GLU A 132 -2.36 -6.08 9.61
N THR A 133 -2.45 -6.45 8.33
CA THR A 133 -1.52 -5.96 7.34
C THR A 133 -2.01 -4.66 6.70
N TRP A 134 -1.07 -3.76 6.41
CA TRP A 134 -1.30 -2.47 5.78
C TRP A 134 -2.06 -2.60 4.44
N GLU A 135 -2.00 -3.77 3.77
CA GLU A 135 -2.72 -4.07 2.54
C GLU A 135 -4.24 -3.94 2.69
N LYS A 136 -4.79 -4.24 3.88
CA LYS A 136 -6.23 -4.12 4.14
C LYS A 136 -6.72 -2.68 3.95
N ASP A 137 -5.87 -1.69 4.22
CA ASP A 137 -6.26 -0.28 4.11
C ASP A 137 -6.58 0.14 2.68
N PHE A 138 -6.02 -0.57 1.70
CA PHE A 138 -6.20 -0.31 0.27
C PHE A 138 -7.33 -1.14 -0.35
N ARG A 139 -7.91 -2.09 0.40
CA ARG A 139 -8.99 -2.94 -0.12
C ARG A 139 -10.35 -2.23 -0.04
N PRO A 140 -11.25 -2.49 -1.01
CA PRO A 140 -12.64 -2.10 -0.88
C PRO A 140 -13.28 -2.69 0.38
N LEU A 141 -14.19 -1.94 1.01
CA LEU A 141 -14.97 -2.44 2.14
C LEU A 141 -16.06 -3.39 1.66
N GLU A 142 -16.29 -4.48 2.40
CA GLU A 142 -17.40 -5.40 2.13
C GLU A 142 -18.77 -4.72 2.24
N ALA A 143 -18.90 -3.77 3.18
CA ALA A 143 -20.11 -2.99 3.39
C ALA A 143 -20.42 -2.03 2.23
N ASP A 144 -19.37 -1.56 1.53
CA ASP A 144 -19.49 -0.59 0.43
C ASP A 144 -18.21 -0.59 -0.42
N LYS A 145 -18.32 -1.15 -1.63
CA LYS A 145 -17.17 -1.35 -2.52
C LYS A 145 -16.57 -0.05 -3.08
N GLU A 146 -17.27 1.07 -2.98
CA GLU A 146 -16.72 2.37 -3.37
C GLU A 146 -15.80 2.95 -2.29
N LEU A 147 -15.89 2.42 -1.06
CA LEU A 147 -15.08 2.84 0.08
C LEU A 147 -13.91 1.89 0.30
N SER A 148 -12.84 2.43 0.86
CA SER A 148 -11.71 1.68 1.41
C SER A 148 -11.26 2.36 2.70
N PRO A 149 -10.53 1.68 3.60
CA PRO A 149 -10.06 2.30 4.83
C PRO A 149 -9.22 3.58 4.60
N ILE A 150 -8.40 3.67 3.54
CA ILE A 150 -7.70 4.93 3.21
C ILE A 150 -8.65 6.10 2.92
N LYS A 151 -9.81 5.84 2.29
CA LYS A 151 -10.82 6.89 2.06
C LYS A 151 -11.45 7.34 3.38
N LEU A 152 -11.75 6.39 4.27
CA LEU A 152 -12.23 6.67 5.62
C LEU A 152 -11.21 7.49 6.43
N ILE A 153 -9.92 7.15 6.36
CA ILE A 153 -8.82 7.91 6.98
C ILE A 153 -8.80 9.36 6.48
N MET A 154 -8.93 9.58 5.17
CA MET A 154 -8.96 10.93 4.60
C MET A 154 -10.20 11.73 5.03
N ILE A 155 -11.36 11.07 5.14
CA ILE A 155 -12.59 11.70 5.64
C ILE A 155 -12.47 12.04 7.12
N LEU A 156 -11.92 11.16 7.95
CA LEU A 156 -11.65 11.44 9.36
C LEU A 156 -10.68 12.62 9.54
N ASN A 157 -9.63 12.69 8.72
CA ASN A 157 -8.75 13.85 8.74
C ASN A 157 -9.51 15.16 8.44
N LEU A 158 -10.41 15.16 7.44
CA LEU A 158 -11.22 16.33 7.14
C LEU A 158 -12.24 16.64 8.24
N TYR A 159 -12.82 15.61 8.87
CA TYR A 159 -13.73 15.74 10.01
C TYR A 159 -13.11 16.58 11.13
N PHE A 160 -11.84 16.36 11.47
CA PHE A 160 -11.15 17.15 12.49
C PHE A 160 -10.81 18.60 12.08
N GLN A 161 -10.91 18.93 10.79
CA GLN A 161 -10.65 20.28 10.27
C GLN A 161 -11.92 21.12 10.17
N LEU A 162 -13.09 20.48 10.18
CA LEU A 162 -14.39 21.13 10.02
C LEU A 162 -15.12 21.22 11.36
N THR A 163 -16.06 22.16 11.44
CA THR A 163 -17.03 22.21 12.52
C THR A 163 -18.31 21.46 12.11
N PRO A 164 -19.07 20.85 13.03
CA PRO A 164 -20.27 20.09 12.66
C PRO A 164 -21.28 20.86 11.80
N VAL A 165 -21.43 22.17 12.01
CA VAL A 165 -22.35 23.01 11.21
C VAL A 165 -21.90 23.24 9.77
N THR A 166 -20.62 23.02 9.47
CA THR A 166 -20.03 23.15 8.12
C THR A 166 -19.85 21.78 7.43
N MET A 167 -20.24 20.67 8.05
CA MET A 167 -20.14 19.33 7.43
C MET A 167 -21.32 19.09 6.47
N VAL A 168 -21.42 19.91 5.42
CA VAL A 168 -22.48 19.85 4.40
C VAL A 168 -21.88 19.67 2.99
N PRO A 169 -22.62 19.08 2.02
CA PRO A 169 -22.06 18.72 0.72
C PRO A 169 -21.48 19.89 -0.08
N GLU A 170 -22.01 21.10 0.13
CA GLU A 170 -21.63 22.33 -0.57
C GLU A 170 -20.34 22.97 -0.01
N THR A 171 -19.80 22.45 1.10
CA THR A 171 -18.55 22.96 1.68
C THR A 171 -17.38 22.69 0.73
N PRO A 172 -16.59 23.70 0.32
CA PRO A 172 -15.53 23.55 -0.67
C PRO A 172 -14.53 22.44 -0.36
N GLU A 173 -14.14 22.29 0.90
CA GLU A 173 -13.21 21.25 1.34
C GLU A 173 -13.78 19.83 1.16
N ILE A 174 -15.09 19.67 1.30
CA ILE A 174 -15.80 18.41 1.05
C ILE A 174 -15.86 18.13 -0.46
N GLU A 175 -16.18 19.13 -1.28
CA GLU A 175 -16.17 18.97 -2.74
C GLU A 175 -14.78 18.60 -3.29
N ASP A 176 -13.73 19.23 -2.78
CA ASP A 176 -12.36 18.98 -3.20
C ASP A 176 -11.90 17.58 -2.79
N LEU A 177 -12.23 17.15 -1.56
CA LEU A 177 -11.97 15.78 -1.13
C LEU A 177 -12.75 14.79 -2.01
N ALA A 178 -14.05 15.03 -2.24
CA ALA A 178 -14.92 14.19 -3.05
C ALA A 178 -14.36 13.96 -4.46
N LYS A 179 -13.89 15.02 -5.13
CA LYS A 179 -13.24 14.94 -6.44
C LYS A 179 -11.96 14.08 -6.37
N LEU A 180 -11.12 14.30 -5.36
CA LEU A 180 -9.86 13.60 -5.16
C LEU A 180 -10.08 12.10 -4.95
N ILE A 181 -10.91 11.69 -3.98
CA ILE A 181 -11.11 10.27 -3.64
C ILE A 181 -12.23 9.60 -4.45
N HIS A 182 -12.76 10.30 -5.46
CA HIS A 182 -13.80 9.87 -6.39
C HIS A 182 -15.07 9.36 -5.67
N LEU A 183 -15.63 10.20 -4.78
CA LEU A 183 -16.89 9.95 -4.08
C LEU A 183 -17.86 11.10 -4.33
N ASN A 184 -19.14 10.88 -4.04
CA ASN A 184 -20.14 11.96 -3.96
C ASN A 184 -19.94 12.75 -2.65
N PRO A 185 -19.96 14.09 -2.66
CA PRO A 185 -19.98 14.92 -1.44
C PRO A 185 -20.98 14.47 -0.37
N GLU A 186 -22.20 14.09 -0.75
CA GLU A 186 -23.24 13.58 0.18
C GLU A 186 -22.78 12.31 0.91
N LYS A 187 -21.99 11.46 0.24
CA LYS A 187 -21.46 10.24 0.84
C LYS A 187 -20.41 10.56 1.90
N ILE A 188 -19.60 11.60 1.66
CA ILE A 188 -18.61 12.07 2.64
C ILE A 188 -19.31 12.62 3.88
N THR A 189 -20.35 13.46 3.72
CA THR A 189 -21.09 14.01 4.86
C THR A 189 -21.79 12.92 5.66
N ASN A 190 -22.38 11.92 5.00
CA ASN A 190 -22.98 10.77 5.68
C ASN A 190 -21.95 9.99 6.52
N ILE A 191 -20.69 9.89 6.06
CA ILE A 191 -19.61 9.26 6.83
C ILE A 191 -19.19 10.16 8.00
N MET A 192 -19.15 11.48 7.82
CA MET A 192 -18.87 12.42 8.91
C MET A 192 -19.95 12.34 10.01
N ASP A 193 -21.22 12.16 9.65
CA ASP A 193 -22.29 11.91 10.62
C ASP A 193 -22.06 10.64 11.44
N ILE A 194 -21.48 9.60 10.83
CA ILE A 194 -21.09 8.37 11.55
C ILE A 194 -19.92 8.69 12.51
N TYR A 195 -18.92 9.47 12.08
CA TYR A 195 -17.83 9.85 12.98
C TYR A 195 -18.29 10.69 14.17
N GLN A 196 -19.35 11.49 14.02
CA GLN A 196 -19.95 12.18 15.15
C GLN A 196 -20.56 11.23 16.21
N ILE A 197 -20.90 9.99 15.84
CA ILE A 197 -21.31 8.94 16.79
C ILE A 197 -20.09 8.37 17.52
N CYS A 198 -18.95 8.27 16.84
CA CYS A 198 -17.69 7.82 17.44
C CYS A 198 -17.05 8.87 18.36
N ASP A 199 -17.37 10.14 18.17
CA ASP A 199 -16.77 11.27 18.89
C ASP A 199 -17.28 11.37 20.34
N PRO A 200 -16.41 11.12 21.35
CA PRO A 200 -16.82 11.14 22.76
C PRO A 200 -17.20 12.54 23.25
N TYR A 201 -16.84 13.61 22.52
CA TYR A 201 -17.15 14.99 22.89
C TYR A 201 -18.53 15.44 22.40
N LEU A 202 -19.17 14.67 21.52
CA LEU A 202 -20.53 14.96 21.06
C LEU A 202 -21.53 14.09 21.82
N THR A 203 -22.45 14.74 22.54
CA THR A 203 -23.57 14.04 23.19
C THR A 203 -24.70 13.89 22.18
N ARG A 204 -24.74 12.77 21.46
CA ARG A 204 -25.87 12.42 20.58
C ARG A 204 -26.64 11.24 21.14
N ASP A 205 -27.96 11.33 21.09
CA ASP A 205 -28.84 10.19 21.35
C ASP A 205 -28.51 9.10 20.33
N SER A 206 -28.01 7.96 20.83
CA SER A 206 -27.50 6.79 20.10
C SER A 206 -28.56 6.04 19.27
N PHE A 207 -29.67 6.69 18.96
CA PHE A 207 -30.81 6.15 18.23
C PHE A 207 -30.70 6.23 16.71
N MET A 208 -29.68 6.91 16.16
CA MET A 208 -29.55 7.10 14.71
C MET A 208 -28.49 6.19 14.09
N ALA A 209 -29.00 5.19 13.37
CA ALA A 209 -28.36 4.35 12.36
C ALA A 209 -27.41 3.24 12.84
N ILE A 210 -27.96 2.02 12.99
CA ILE A 210 -27.21 0.78 12.75
C ILE A 210 -26.87 0.77 11.25
N THR A 211 -25.79 1.45 10.88
CA THR A 211 -25.26 1.45 9.53
C THR A 211 -24.17 0.40 9.41
N PRO A 212 -24.12 -0.38 8.32
CA PRO A 212 -23.02 -1.31 8.05
C PRO A 212 -21.63 -0.65 8.06
N LEU A 213 -21.57 0.67 7.88
CA LEU A 213 -20.33 1.46 7.90
C LEU A 213 -19.85 1.87 9.30
N LEU A 214 -20.66 1.68 10.34
CA LEU A 214 -20.29 2.07 11.70
C LEU A 214 -19.03 1.35 12.16
N LYS A 215 -18.99 0.02 12.00
CA LYS A 215 -17.83 -0.79 12.43
C LYS A 215 -16.52 -0.38 11.73
N PRO A 216 -16.45 -0.27 10.39
CA PRO A 216 -15.27 0.27 9.72
C PRO A 216 -14.86 1.67 10.20
N CYS A 217 -15.83 2.57 10.45
CA CYS A 217 -15.53 3.91 10.97
C CYS A 217 -14.97 3.85 12.40
N GLU A 218 -15.54 3.01 13.28
CA GLU A 218 -15.03 2.77 14.63
C GLU A 218 -13.61 2.21 14.62
N GLU A 219 -13.28 1.30 13.70
CA GLU A 219 -11.93 0.74 13.56
C GLU A 219 -10.91 1.84 13.18
N ILE A 220 -11.26 2.72 12.23
CA ILE A 220 -10.44 3.88 11.88
C ILE A 220 -10.36 4.89 13.03
N TRP A 221 -11.46 5.15 13.73
CA TRP A 221 -11.48 6.03 14.90
C TRP A 221 -10.60 5.49 16.03
N LYS A 222 -10.63 4.19 16.30
CA LYS A 222 -9.76 3.57 17.32
C LYS A 222 -8.28 3.74 17.00
N ARG A 223 -7.92 3.69 15.70
CA ARG A 223 -6.55 3.86 15.24
C ARG A 223 -6.08 5.32 15.30
N PHE A 224 -6.91 6.28 14.92
CA PHE A 224 -6.44 7.66 14.70
C PHE A 224 -7.21 8.75 15.45
N GLY A 225 -8.40 8.45 15.96
CA GLY A 225 -9.30 9.43 16.57
C GLY A 225 -8.85 9.96 17.92
N ASN A 226 -7.96 9.23 18.62
CA ASN A 226 -7.38 9.64 19.90
C ASN A 226 -5.88 9.95 19.82
N GLU A 227 -5.29 9.89 18.63
CA GLU A 227 -3.86 10.18 18.42
C GLU A 227 -3.61 11.68 18.21
N ASP A 228 -2.35 12.09 18.09
CA ASP A 228 -1.99 13.46 17.68
C ASP A 228 -2.55 13.74 16.27
N PRO A 229 -3.43 14.75 16.10
CA PRO A 229 -3.99 15.13 14.81
C PRO A 229 -2.92 15.40 13.74
N GLN A 230 -1.71 15.80 14.14
CA GLN A 230 -0.61 16.04 13.21
C GLN A 230 -0.12 14.77 12.51
N ASN A 231 -0.18 13.61 13.18
CA ASN A 231 0.18 12.32 12.59
C ASN A 231 -0.83 11.93 11.50
N LEU A 232 -2.12 12.05 11.81
CA LEU A 232 -3.20 11.80 10.87
C LEU A 232 -3.12 12.74 9.67
N TYR A 233 -2.88 14.03 9.90
CA TYR A 233 -2.69 15.02 8.83
C TYR A 233 -1.51 14.67 7.92
N THR A 234 -0.39 14.25 8.50
CA THR A 234 0.81 13.85 7.75
C THR A 234 0.53 12.61 6.89
N LEU A 235 -0.09 11.58 7.48
CA LEU A 235 -0.49 10.37 6.76
C LEU A 235 -1.48 10.70 5.64
N ALA A 236 -2.55 11.43 5.93
CA ALA A 236 -3.56 11.83 4.96
C ALA A 236 -2.94 12.62 3.80
N SER A 237 -1.99 13.52 4.09
CA SER A 237 -1.25 14.26 3.05
C SER A 237 -0.44 13.36 2.14
N GLN A 238 0.22 12.33 2.69
CA GLN A 238 0.95 11.36 1.87
C GLN A 238 0.01 10.45 1.06
N LEU A 239 -1.15 10.08 1.62
CA LEU A 239 -2.16 9.23 0.95
C LEU A 239 -2.83 9.92 -0.24
N LYS A 240 -2.85 11.27 -0.31
CA LYS A 240 -3.38 12.00 -1.49
C LYS A 240 -2.73 11.54 -2.79
N GLU A 241 -1.43 11.24 -2.75
CA GLU A 241 -0.64 10.78 -3.90
C GLU A 241 -1.14 9.45 -4.51
N TYR A 242 -1.94 8.68 -3.77
CA TYR A 242 -2.56 7.47 -4.28
C TYR A 242 -3.65 7.76 -5.32
N PHE A 243 -4.29 8.92 -5.19
CA PHE A 243 -5.45 9.32 -5.98
C PHE A 243 -5.13 10.31 -7.12
N LEU A 244 -3.90 10.83 -7.17
CA LEU A 244 -3.39 11.70 -8.24
C LEU A 244 -2.89 10.88 -9.43
#